data_AF-A0AAC9I4J7-F1
#
_entry.id   AF-A0AAC9I4J7-F1
#
_cell.length_a   1.000
_cell.length_b   1.000
_cell.length_c   1.000
_cell.angle_alpha   90.00
_cell.angle_beta   90.00
_cell.angle_gamma   90.00
#
_symmetry.space_group_name_H-M   'P 1'
#
loop_
_entity.id
_entity.type
_entity.pdbx_description
1 polymer ?
#
loop_
_entity_poly.entity_id
_entity_poly.type
_entity_poly.pdbx_seq_one_letter_code
_entity_poly.pdbx_strand_id
1 'polypeptide(L)' 'MEGKDIYNALVVKRDYSGSTADEYAQFLMSLFLHLGKDLFPLLESAHKESKTLTLKSEILNSDVLVDEYTIEDIILV' A
#
# COMPACT_ATOMS: atom_id res chain seq x y z
N MET A 1 -4.84 10.11 12.37
CA MET A 1 -5.75 10.20 11.20
C MET A 1 -6.39 8.85 11.01
N GLU A 2 -7.65 8.79 10.59
CA GLU A 2 -8.32 7.52 10.24
C GLU A 2 -7.72 6.96 8.95
N GLY A 3 -7.72 5.64 8.77
CA GLY A 3 -7.06 4.97 7.65
C GLY A 3 -7.63 5.37 6.29
N LYS A 4 -8.93 5.67 6.22
CA LYS A 4 -9.57 6.20 5.01
C LYS A 4 -9.03 7.59 4.64
N ASP A 5 -8.81 8.46 5.61
CA ASP A 5 -8.28 9.81 5.36
C ASP A 5 -6.81 9.74 4.94
N ILE A 6 -6.03 8.86 5.56
CA ILE A 6 -4.65 8.56 5.17
C ILE A 6 -4.61 8.06 3.73
N TYR A 7 -5.44 7.08 3.39
CA TYR A 7 -5.54 6.54 2.04
C TYR A 7 -5.84 7.65 1.03
N ASN A 8 -6.89 8.45 1.25
CA ASN A 8 -7.28 9.54 0.35
C ASN A 8 -6.16 10.58 0.18
N ALA A 9 -5.46 10.93 1.26
CA ALA A 9 -4.35 11.89 1.23
C ALA A 9 -3.13 11.38 0.44
N LEU A 10 -2.94 10.07 0.36
CA LEU A 10 -1.85 9.44 -0.38
C LEU A 10 -2.22 9.18 -1.84
N VAL A 11 -3.41 8.64 -2.14
CA VAL A 11 -3.79 8.31 -3.52
C VAL A 11 -4.02 9.54 -4.40
N VAL A 12 -4.35 10.70 -3.82
CA VAL A 12 -4.44 11.97 -4.56
C VAL A 12 -3.09 12.41 -5.16
N LYS A 13 -1.99 11.77 -4.75
CA LYS A 13 -0.65 11.99 -5.34
C LYS A 13 -0.44 11.27 -6.66
N ARG A 14 -1.40 10.45 -7.11
CA ARG A 14 -1.35 9.82 -8.43
C ARG A 14 -1.42 10.90 -9.52
N ASP A 15 -0.31 11.09 -10.21
CA ASP A 15 -0.15 12.09 -11.27
C ASP A 15 0.50 11.54 -12.55
N TYR A 16 0.80 10.25 -12.59
CA TYR A 16 1.44 9.54 -13.70
C TYR A 16 2.84 10.04 -14.05
N SER A 17 3.50 10.75 -13.14
CA SER A 17 4.87 11.24 -13.31
C SER A 17 5.93 10.14 -13.17
N GLY A 18 5.60 9.02 -12.51
CA GLY A 18 6.59 8.04 -12.07
C GLY A 18 7.45 8.54 -10.89
N SER A 19 7.03 9.59 -10.19
CA SER A 19 7.67 9.98 -8.93
C SER A 19 7.41 8.94 -7.84
N THR A 20 8.24 8.91 -6.80
CA THR A 20 8.02 8.01 -5.65
C THR A 20 6.63 8.16 -5.03
N ALA A 21 6.09 9.38 -4.99
CA ALA A 21 4.74 9.62 -4.46
C ALA A 21 3.65 9.08 -5.40
N ASP A 22 3.86 9.20 -6.70
CA ASP A 22 2.96 8.67 -7.74
C ASP A 22 2.95 7.14 -7.77
N GLU A 23 4.13 6.52 -7.72
CA GLU A 23 4.30 5.07 -7.64
C GLU A 23 3.68 4.52 -6.37
N TYR A 24 3.88 5.18 -5.23
CA TYR A 24 3.29 4.77 -3.98
C TYR A 24 1.75 4.92 -3.99
N ALA A 25 1.23 5.99 -4.59
CA ALA A 25 -0.21 6.14 -4.79
C ALA A 25 -0.78 5.00 -5.64
N GLN A 26 -0.12 4.65 -6.74
CA GLN A 26 -0.49 3.50 -7.58
C GLN A 26 -0.47 2.19 -6.78
N PHE A 27 0.59 1.94 -6.01
CA PHE A 27 0.70 0.75 -5.18
C PHE A 27 -0.46 0.64 -4.18
N LEU A 28 -0.81 1.74 -3.50
CA LEU A 28 -1.95 1.75 -2.58
C LEU A 28 -3.29 1.52 -3.29
N MET A 29 -3.47 2.06 -4.50
CA MET A 29 -4.66 1.77 -5.31
C MET A 29 -4.74 0.28 -5.66
N SER A 30 -3.61 -0.35 -6.01
CA SER A 30 -3.55 -1.80 -6.24
C SER A 30 -3.90 -2.58 -4.97
N LEU A 31 -3.29 -2.25 -3.82
CA LEU A 31 -3.61 -2.91 -2.56
C LEU A 31 -5.10 -2.75 -2.19
N PHE A 32 -5.71 -1.60 -2.46
CA PHE A 32 -7.13 -1.40 -2.19
C PHE A 32 -8.03 -2.27 -3.07
N LEU A 33 -7.61 -2.60 -4.30
CA LEU A 33 -8.35 -3.55 -5.15
C LEU A 33 -8.37 -4.97 -4.57
N HIS A 34 -7.29 -5.39 -3.90
CA HIS A 34 -7.19 -6.72 -3.29
C HIS A 34 -7.75 -6.77 -1.86
N LEU A 35 -7.35 -5.83 -1.01
CA LEU A 35 -7.65 -5.84 0.43
C LEU A 35 -8.93 -5.07 0.80
N GLY A 36 -9.41 -4.19 -0.09
CA GLY A 36 -10.52 -3.31 0.20
C GLY A 36 -10.31 -2.49 1.47
N LYS A 37 -11.28 -2.56 2.39
CA LYS A 37 -11.26 -1.79 3.65
C LYS A 37 -10.24 -2.30 4.67
N ASP A 38 -9.75 -3.53 4.51
CA ASP A 38 -8.76 -4.10 5.42
C ASP A 38 -7.38 -3.42 5.28
N LEU A 39 -7.19 -2.62 4.23
CA LEU A 39 -6.04 -1.73 4.08
C LEU A 39 -6.01 -0.59 5.12
N PHE A 40 -7.17 -0.12 5.61
CA PHE A 40 -7.22 1.08 6.46
C PHE A 40 -6.52 0.89 7.82
N PRO A 41 -6.75 -0.19 8.59
CA PRO A 41 -6.00 -0.44 9.82
C PRO A 41 -4.49 -0.58 9.60
N LEU A 42 -4.06 -1.10 8.44
CA LEU A 42 -2.64 -1.19 8.09
C LEU A 42 -2.03 0.20 7.90
N LEU A 43 -2.72 1.08 7.16
CA LEU A 43 -2.29 2.46 6.95
C LEU A 43 -2.26 3.26 8.25
N GLU A 44 -3.22 3.04 9.15
CA GLU A 44 -3.21 3.66 10.48
C GLU A 44 -2.00 3.23 11.30
N SER A 45 -1.68 1.94 11.27
CA SER A 45 -0.54 1.38 11.99
C SER A 45 0.77 1.94 11.43
N ALA A 46 0.92 1.95 10.09
CA ALA A 46 2.07 2.55 9.41
C ALA A 46 2.23 4.03 9.76
N HIS A 47 1.13 4.80 9.72
CA HIS A 47 1.15 6.21 10.08
C HIS A 47 1.53 6.45 11.55
N LYS A 48 1.01 5.65 12.49
CA LYS A 48 1.39 5.72 13.91
C LYS A 48 2.87 5.43 14.12
N GLU A 49 3.44 4.53 13.34
CA GLU A 49 4.86 4.15 13.40
C GLU A 49 5.77 5.04 12.54
N SER A 50 5.22 6.02 11.82
CA SER A 50 5.96 6.83 10.83
C SER A 50 6.65 5.98 9.75
N LYS A 51 5.98 4.90 9.34
CA LYS A 51 6.41 3.91 8.35
C LYS A 51 5.50 3.94 7.11
N THR A 52 5.92 3.22 6.07
CA THR A 52 5.09 2.94 4.89
C THR A 52 4.77 1.45 4.78
N LEU A 53 3.75 1.13 4.00
CA LEU A 53 3.45 -0.26 3.62
C LEU A 53 4.31 -0.69 2.43
N THR A 54 4.75 -1.94 2.43
CA THR A 54 5.35 -2.62 1.28
C THR A 54 4.98 -4.11 1.29
N LEU A 55 5.27 -4.81 0.21
CA LEU A 55 5.14 -6.26 0.14
C LEU A 55 6.36 -6.94 0.77
N LYS A 56 6.14 -8.15 1.29
CA LYS A 56 7.22 -9.06 1.73
C LYS A 56 8.25 -9.27 0.61
N SER A 57 9.52 -9.37 1.00
CA SER A 57 10.65 -9.55 0.09
C SER A 57 10.51 -10.79 -0.80
N GLU A 58 9.87 -11.83 -0.29
CA GLU A 58 9.62 -13.09 -0.96
C GLU A 58 8.70 -12.92 -2.16
N ILE A 59 7.81 -11.92 -2.12
CA ILE A 59 6.88 -11.60 -3.21
C ILE A 59 7.53 -10.66 -4.20
N LEU A 60 8.22 -9.61 -3.72
CA LEU A 60 8.90 -8.63 -4.56
C LEU A 60 10.01 -9.25 -5.42
N ASN A 61 10.69 -10.28 -4.90
CA ASN A 61 11.77 -10.98 -5.61
C ASN A 61 11.31 -12.32 -6.21
N SER A 62 10.00 -12.59 -6.21
CA SER A 62 9.45 -13.81 -6.79
C SER A 62 9.37 -13.71 -8.31
N ASP A 63 9.75 -14.77 -9.02
CA ASP A 63 9.42 -14.95 -10.43
C ASP A 63 7.95 -15.42 -10.62
N VAL A 64 7.26 -15.74 -9.53
CA VAL A 64 5.87 -16.19 -9.53
C VAL A 64 4.94 -14.98 -9.46
N LEU A 65 4.09 -14.83 -10.47
CA LEU A 65 3.01 -13.85 -10.47
C LEU A 65 2.00 -14.19 -9.39
N VAL A 66 1.79 -13.26 -8.47
CA VAL A 66 0.74 -13.34 -7.44
C VAL A 66 -0.54 -12.76 -8.02
N ASP A 67 -1.62 -13.54 -8.00
CA ASP A 67 -2.94 -13.15 -8.53
C ASP A 67 -3.65 -12.15 -7.59
N GLU A 68 -3.53 -12.38 -6.28
CA GLU A 68 -4.14 -11.55 -5.24
C GLU A 68 -3.21 -11.37 -4.04
N TYR A 69 -3.08 -10.13 -3.56
CA TYR A 69 -2.37 -9.83 -2.31
C TYR A 69 -3.31 -9.93 -1.10
N THR A 70 -2.79 -10.48 -0.01
CA THR A 70 -3.47 -10.61 1.27
C THR A 70 -2.81 -9.71 2.33
N ILE A 71 -3.47 -9.54 3.48
CA ILE A 71 -2.92 -8.79 4.62
C ILE A 71 -1.57 -9.37 5.06
N GLU A 72 -1.42 -10.69 4.98
CA GLU A 72 -0.20 -11.39 5.39
C GLU A 72 1.00 -11.06 4.48
N ASP A 73 0.75 -10.55 3.29
CA ASP A 73 1.79 -10.20 2.32
C ASP A 73 2.37 -8.80 2.57
N ILE A 74 1.74 -8.02 3.46
CA ILE A 74 2.08 -6.63 3.73
C ILE A 74 2.97 -6.52 4.97
N ILE A 75 4.01 -5.70 4.87
CA ILE A 75 4.88 -5.32 5.98
C ILE A 75 5.01 -3.80 6.08
N LEU A 76 5.36 -3.32 7.27
CA LEU A 76 5.63 -1.91 7.53
C LEU A 76 7.15 -1.69 7.50
N VAL A 77 7.61 -0.68 6.75
CA VAL A 77 9.03 -0.32 6.59
C VAL A 77 9.32 1.12 6.98
#